data_AF-A0A399LXH9-F1
#
_entry.id   AF-A0A399LXH9-F1
#
_cell.length_a   1.000
_cell.length_b   1.000
_cell.length_c   1.000
_cell.angle_alpha   90.00
_cell.angle_beta   90.00
_cell.angle_gamma   90.00
#
_symmetry.space_group_name_H-M   'P 1'
#
loop_
_entity.id
_entity.type
_entity.pdbx_description
1 polymer ?
#
loop_
_entity_poly.entity_id
_entity_poly.type
_entity_poly.pdbx_seq_one_letter_code
_entity_poly.pdbx_strand_id
1 'polypeptide(L)' 'MERQPIFLERSSHREKLDVISVSGFKPMIDLWLLHPQYLGNLQEPVDMFGNVAAQRLQPAT' A
#
# COMPACT_ATOMS: atom_id res chain seq x y z
N MET A 1 -7.10 8.55 -21.04
CA MET A 1 -6.78 8.98 -19.67
C MET A 1 -6.17 7.80 -18.95
N GLU A 2 -4.85 7.79 -18.76
CA GLU A 2 -4.20 6.75 -17.97
C GLU A 2 -4.60 6.91 -16.49
N ARG A 3 -5.00 5.80 -15.86
CA ARG A 3 -5.28 5.78 -14.43
C ARG A 3 -3.95 5.96 -13.69
N GLN A 4 -3.81 7.06 -12.94
CA GLN A 4 -2.72 7.21 -11.99
C GLN A 4 -2.78 6.04 -10.98
N PRO A 5 -1.64 5.44 -10.61
CA PRO A 5 -1.63 4.39 -9.60
C PRO A 5 -2.11 4.96 -8.27
N ILE A 6 -3.24 4.43 -7.78
CA ILE A 6 -3.98 4.80 -6.56
C ILE A 6 -3.10 5.00 -5.30
N PHE A 7 -1.93 4.34 -5.24
CA PHE A 7 -1.00 4.45 -4.11
C PHE A 7 -0.36 5.84 -4.01
N LEU A 8 -0.18 6.55 -5.14
CA LEU A 8 0.47 7.86 -5.15
C LEU A 8 -0.50 9.00 -4.76
N GLU A 9 -1.81 8.78 -4.86
CA GLU A 9 -2.81 9.80 -4.52
C GLU A 9 -2.75 10.23 -3.05
N ARG A 10 -2.33 9.32 -2.17
CA ARG A 10 -2.22 9.55 -0.73
C ARG A 10 -0.81 9.98 -0.28
N SER A 11 0.13 10.14 -1.20
CA SER A 11 1.49 10.57 -0.88
C SER A 11 1.54 12.06 -0.55
N SER A 12 2.18 12.42 0.56
CA SER A 12 2.46 13.83 0.92
C SER A 12 3.39 14.52 -0.08
N HIS A 13 4.07 13.74 -0.93
CA HIS A 13 4.99 14.24 -1.95
C HIS A 13 4.38 14.21 -3.35
N ARG A 14 3.06 13.98 -3.49
CA ARG A 14 2.39 13.83 -4.80
C ARG A 14 2.75 14.93 -5.80
N GLU A 15 2.77 16.18 -5.34
CA GLU A 15 3.09 17.35 -6.19
C GLU A 15 4.56 17.40 -6.66
N LYS A 16 5.43 16.60 -6.05
CA LYS A 16 6.85 16.49 -6.37
C LYS A 16 7.20 15.22 -7.16
N LEU A 17 6.20 14.40 -7.50
CA LEU A 17 6.38 13.17 -8.24
C LEU A 17 5.94 13.37 -9.69
N ASP A 18 6.83 13.01 -10.62
CA ASP A 18 6.46 12.88 -12.03
C ASP A 18 6.03 11.44 -12.32
N VAL A 19 4.98 11.26 -13.12
CA VAL A 19 4.42 9.95 -13.45
C VAL A 19 4.77 9.61 -14.88
N ILE A 20 5.68 8.64 -15.05
CA ILE A 20 6.12 8.18 -16.37
C ILE A 20 5.25 6.98 -16.77
N SER A 21 4.59 7.09 -17.92
CA SER A 21 3.91 5.95 -18.55
C SER A 21 4.94 5.03 -19.20
N VAL A 22 4.91 3.74 -18.82
CA VAL A 22 5.79 2.72 -19.37
C VAL A 22 4.92 1.61 -19.95
N SER A 23 5.07 1.32 -21.24
CA SER A 23 4.34 0.25 -21.90
C SER A 23 4.93 -1.12 -21.59
N GLY A 24 4.06 -2.13 -21.41
CA GLY A 24 4.48 -3.51 -21.11
C GLY A 24 4.97 -3.72 -19.67
N PHE A 25 5.02 -2.67 -18.85
CA PHE A 25 5.40 -2.76 -17.45
C PHE A 25 4.24 -3.32 -16.62
N LYS A 26 4.46 -4.50 -16.02
CA LYS A 26 3.52 -5.15 -15.09
C LYS A 26 4.13 -5.14 -13.69
N PRO A 27 4.03 -4.02 -12.94
CA PRO A 27 4.57 -3.97 -11.59
C PRO A 27 3.81 -4.97 -10.71
N MET A 28 4.51 -6.01 -10.29
CA MET A 28 4.05 -6.93 -9.25
C MET A 28 4.75 -6.54 -7.96
N ILE A 29 3.97 -6.18 -6.94
CA ILE A 29 4.48 -5.82 -5.63
C ILE A 29 3.82 -6.75 -4.63
N ASP A 30 4.63 -7.59 -3.98
CA ASP A 30 4.19 -8.40 -2.86
C ASP A 30 4.52 -7.68 -1.55
N LEU A 31 3.49 -7.37 -0.78
CA LEU A 31 3.64 -6.74 0.53
C LEU A 31 3.38 -7.78 1.62
N TRP A 32 4.36 -7.95 2.51
CA TRP A 32 4.34 -8.92 3.59
C TRP A 32 4.36 -8.22 4.94
N LEU A 33 3.44 -8.61 5.83
CA LEU A 33 3.51 -8.26 7.25
C LEU A 33 4.08 -9.46 8.00
N LEU A 34 5.30 -9.31 8.54
CA LEU A 34 5.99 -10.36 9.27
C LEU A 34 5.99 -10.02 10.76
N HIS A 35 5.56 -10.98 11.59
CA HIS A 35 5.57 -10.84 13.03
C HIS A 35 5.75 -12.21 13.72
N PRO A 36 6.23 -12.26 14.98
CA PRO A 36 6.28 -13.51 15.76
C PRO A 36 4.91 -14.18 15.88
N GLN A 37 4.89 -15.51 16.03
CA GLN A 37 3.64 -16.27 16.24
C GLN A 37 2.93 -15.88 17.54
N TYR A 38 3.67 -15.47 18.56
CA TYR A 38 3.12 -15.03 19.84
C TYR A 38 3.47 -13.55 20.07
N LEU A 39 2.44 -12.72 20.09
CA LEU A 39 2.57 -11.26 20.20
C LEU A 39 2.26 -10.73 21.59
N GLY A 40 1.60 -11.52 22.45
CA GLY A 40 1.16 -11.06 23.77
C GLY A 40 0.33 -9.76 23.66
N ASN A 41 0.80 -8.70 24.31
CA ASN A 41 0.17 -7.38 24.30
C ASN A 41 0.29 -6.63 22.95
N LEU A 42 1.06 -7.15 21.98
CA LEU A 42 1.18 -6.55 20.65
C LEU A 42 0.16 -7.08 19.64
N GLN A 43 -0.69 -8.04 20.04
CA GLN A 43 -1.69 -8.63 19.14
C GLN A 43 -2.61 -7.56 18.53
N GLU A 44 -3.26 -6.76 19.37
CA GLU A 44 -4.19 -5.72 18.93
C GLU A 44 -3.52 -4.64 18.04
N PRO A 45 -2.34 -4.08 18.39
CA PRO A 45 -1.62 -3.18 17.50
C PRO A 45 -1.29 -3.78 16.12
N VAL A 46 -0.89 -5.05 16.07
CA VAL A 46 -0.56 -5.73 14.80
C VAL A 46 -1.82 -5.95 13.96
N ASP A 47 -2.91 -6.37 14.58
CA ASP A 47 -4.21 -6.53 13.89
C ASP A 47 -4.72 -5.20 13.35
N MET A 48 -4.62 -4.14 14.15
CA MET A 48 -5.00 -2.78 13.73
C MET A 48 -4.17 -2.31 12.54
N PHE A 49 -2.84 -2.49 12.60
CA PHE A 49 -1.95 -2.16 11.49
C PHE A 49 -2.32 -2.93 10.22
N GLY A 50 -2.51 -4.25 10.33
CA GLY A 50 -2.87 -5.11 9.19
C GLY A 50 -4.17 -4.67 8.54
N ASN A 51 -5.19 -4.36 9.34
CA ASN A 51 -6.48 -3.86 8.83
C ASN A 51 -6.35 -2.51 8.12
N VAL A 52 -5.61 -1.57 8.71
CA VAL A 52 -5.37 -0.26 8.09
C VAL A 52 -4.60 -0.43 6.78
N ALA A 53 -3.53 -1.23 6.77
CA ALA A 53 -2.76 -1.49 5.57
C ALA A 53 -3.63 -2.12 4.46
N ALA A 54 -4.42 -3.14 4.77
CA ALA A 54 -5.33 -3.77 3.82
C ALA A 54 -6.32 -2.77 3.22
N GLN A 55 -6.98 -1.94 4.04
CA GLN A 55 -7.89 -0.89 3.57
C GLN A 55 -7.19 0.17 2.70
N ARG A 56 -5.92 0.50 3.01
CA ARG A 56 -5.16 1.49 2.24
C ARG A 56 -4.72 0.95 0.88
N LEU A 57 -4.56 -0.36 0.75
CA LEU A 57 -4.10 -1.02 -0.48
C LEU A 57 -5.24 -1.45 -1.42
N GLN A 58 -6.49 -1.37 -0.97
CA GLN A 58 -7.65 -1.65 -1.82
C GLN A 58 -7.79 -0.60 -2.94
N PRO A 59 -8.24 -1.02 -4.15
CA PRO A 59 -8.64 -0.09 -5.20
C PRO A 59 -9.71 0.86 -4.70
N ALA A 60 -9.60 2.16 -5.02
CA ALA A 60 -10.70 3.09 -4.84
C ALA A 60 -11.83 2.71 -5.81
N THR A 61 -12.99 2.35 -5.26
CA THR A 61 -14.24 2.07 -6.01
C THR A 61 -14.75 3.33 -6.71
#